data_AF-A0A7V9BLM3-F1
#
_entry.id   AF-A0A7V9BLM3-F1
#
_cell.length_a   1.000
_cell.length_b   1.000
_cell.length_c   1.000
_cell.angle_alpha   90.00
_cell.angle_beta   90.00
_cell.angle_gamma   90.00
#
_symmetry.space_group_name_H-M   'P 1'
#
loop_
_entity.id
_entity.type
_entity.pdbx_description
1 polymer ?
#
loop_
_entity_poly.entity_id
_entity_poly.type
_entity_poly.pdbx_seq_one_letter_code
_entity_poly.pdbx_strand_id
1 'polypeptide(L)' 'MGSSRWRDDLRHRATLMECAGTLVQRMQKALVQMNVQLPLVVSDITGVTGLRILRDMAGHRDPAHLAQHRD' A
#
# COMPACT_ATOMS: atom_id res chain seq x y z
N MET A 1 10.15 -30.08 23.25
CA MET A 1 9.04 -29.14 22.94
C MET A 1 9.64 -27.78 22.64
N GLY A 2 9.86 -27.44 21.36
CA GLY A 2 10.50 -26.17 20.99
C GLY A 2 10.40 -25.88 19.50
N SER A 3 10.47 -26.92 18.66
CA SER A 3 10.52 -26.78 17.20
C SER A 3 9.16 -26.62 16.50
N SER A 4 8.02 -26.84 17.19
CA SER A 4 6.67 -26.65 16.61
C SER A 4 6.25 -25.17 16.63
N ARG A 5 6.39 -24.51 17.78
CA ARG A 5 5.97 -23.12 17.99
C ARG A 5 6.67 -22.12 17.05
N TRP A 6 7.95 -22.34 16.73
CA TRP A 6 8.67 -21.52 15.75
C TRP A 6 8.11 -21.67 14.33
N ARG A 7 7.72 -22.88 13.92
CA ARG A 7 7.10 -23.12 12.61
C ARG A 7 5.71 -22.51 12.53
N ASP A 8 4.97 -22.52 13.64
CA ASP A 8 3.65 -21.89 13.71
C ASP A 8 3.75 -20.36 13.64
N ASP A 9 4.70 -19.74 14.35
CA ASP A 9 4.95 -18.28 14.26
C ASP A 9 5.38 -17.85 12.85
N LEU A 10 6.28 -18.61 12.21
CA LEU A 10 6.72 -18.32 10.85
C LEU A 10 5.57 -18.43 9.83
N ARG A 11 4.71 -19.45 9.96
CA ARG A 11 3.51 -19.58 9.11
C ARG A 11 2.55 -18.42 9.33
N HIS A 12 2.31 -18.05 10.58
CA HIS A 12 1.44 -16.92 10.90
C HIS A 12 1.92 -15.62 10.27
N ARG A 13 3.23 -15.34 10.36
CA ARG A 13 3.84 -14.18 9.68
C ARG A 13 3.67 -14.24 8.16
N ALA A 14 3.90 -15.40 7.54
CA ALA A 14 3.70 -15.56 6.10
C ALA A 14 2.25 -15.27 5.68
N THR A 15 1.27 -15.76 6.44
CA THR A 15 -0.15 -15.45 6.22
C THR A 15 -0.42 -13.94 6.33
N LEU A 16 0.12 -13.26 7.34
CA LEU A 16 -0.04 -11.81 7.48
C LEU A 16 0.57 -11.05 6.30
N MET A 17 1.74 -11.49 5.81
CA MET A 17 2.37 -10.90 4.63
C MET A 17 1.52 -11.07 3.36
N GLU A 18 0.92 -12.25 3.17
CA GLU A 18 0.02 -12.52 2.05
C GLU A 18 -1.26 -11.67 2.11
N CYS A 19 -1.86 -11.56 3.30
CA CYS A 19 -3.00 -10.69 3.53
C CYS A 19 -2.63 -9.22 3.25
N ALA A 20 -1.47 -8.75 3.70
CA ALA A 20 -0.99 -7.40 3.44
C ALA A 20 -0.81 -7.16 1.92
N GLY A 21 -0.19 -8.10 1.20
CA GLY A 21 -0.06 -8.02 -0.25
C GLY A 21 -1.41 -7.91 -0.96
N THR A 22 -2.41 -8.65 -0.50
CA THR A 22 -3.79 -8.58 -1.03
C THR A 22 -4.41 -7.19 -0.83
N LEU A 23 -4.20 -6.58 0.33
CA LEU A 23 -4.69 -5.22 0.61
C LEU A 23 -4.03 -4.17 -0.28
N VAL A 24 -2.71 -4.27 -0.50
CA VAL A 24 -1.97 -3.40 -1.41
C VAL A 24 -2.51 -3.49 -2.84
N GLN A 25 -2.77 -4.70 -3.34
CA GLN A 25 -3.37 -4.91 -4.66
C GLN A 25 -4.77 -4.29 -4.77
N ARG A 26 -5.60 -4.41 -3.73
CA ARG A 26 -6.93 -3.78 -3.70
C ARG A 26 -6.84 -2.25 -3.73
N MET A 27 -5.90 -1.66 -3.01
CA MET A 27 -5.64 -0.22 -3.04
C MET A 27 -5.20 0.22 -4.45
N GLN A 28 -4.26 -0.49 -5.08
CA GLN A 28 -3.84 -0.21 -6.46
C GLN A 28 -5.01 -0.25 -7.43
N LYS A 29 -5.88 -1.27 -7.32
CA LYS A 29 -7.08 -1.38 -8.14
C LYS A 29 -8.02 -0.19 -7.95
N ALA A 30 -8.27 0.22 -6.69
CA ALA A 30 -9.11 1.38 -6.40
C ALA A 30 -8.53 2.67 -7.00
N LEU A 31 -7.21 2.87 -6.92
CA LEU A 31 -6.53 4.02 -7.52
C LEU A 31 -6.73 4.05 -9.05
N VAL A 32 -6.56 2.91 -9.72
CA VAL A 32 -6.82 2.80 -11.17
C VAL A 32 -8.27 3.10 -11.51
N GLN A 33 -9.23 2.59 -10.73
CA GLN A 33 -10.66 2.88 -10.93
C GLN A 33 -11.01 4.36 -10.72
N MET A 34 -10.25 5.07 -9.88
CA MET A 34 -10.37 6.52 -9.67
C MET A 34 -9.58 7.34 -10.69
N ASN A 35 -8.98 6.69 -11.71
CA ASN A 35 -8.08 7.30 -12.68
C ASN A 35 -6.85 7.99 -12.05
N VAL A 36 -6.42 7.52 -10.88
CA VAL A 36 -5.23 7.97 -10.18
C VAL A 36 -4.08 7.02 -10.51
N GLN A 37 -3.09 7.53 -11.24
CA GLN A 37 -1.93 6.74 -11.70
C GLN A 37 -0.79 6.66 -10.67
N LEU A 38 -1.09 6.86 -9.38
CA LEU A 38 -0.10 6.84 -8.30
C LEU A 38 0.82 5.59 -8.35
N PRO A 39 0.31 4.35 -8.55
CA PRO A 39 1.17 3.16 -8.59
C PRO A 39 2.20 3.14 -9.72
N LEU A 40 2.04 3.98 -10.75
CA LEU A 40 2.99 4.09 -11.87
C LEU A 40 4.08 5.14 -11.64
N VAL A 41 3.82 6.10 -10.75
CA VAL A 41 4.73 7.24 -10.50
C VAL A 41 5.55 7.07 -9.23
N VAL A 42 5.17 6.16 -8.33
CA VAL A 42 5.99 5.80 -7.16
C VAL A 42 6.45 4.35 -7.24
N SER A 43 7.67 4.09 -6.80
CA SER A 43 8.26 2.74 -6.73
C SER A 43 7.58 1.85 -5.69
N ASP A 44 7.04 2.45 -4.62
CA ASP A 44 6.32 1.76 -3.55
C ASP A 44 5.17 2.61 -3.01
N ILE A 45 3.93 2.12 -3.16
CA ILE A 45 2.74 2.81 -2.66
C ILE A 45 2.57 2.70 -1.14
N THR A 46 3.18 1.69 -0.50
CA THR A 46 3.20 1.57 0.97
C THR A 46 4.46 2.18 1.59
N GLY A 47 5.37 2.70 0.76
CA GLY A 47 6.51 3.49 1.19
C GLY A 47 6.11 4.86 1.75
N VAL A 48 7.07 5.56 2.37
CA VAL A 48 6.82 6.84 3.04
C VAL A 48 6.18 7.87 2.10
N THR A 49 6.68 7.99 0.87
CA THR A 49 6.13 8.90 -0.15
C THR A 49 4.73 8.48 -0.58
N GLY A 50 4.53 7.20 -0.93
CA GLY A 50 3.21 6.69 -1.33
C GLY A 50 2.13 6.88 -0.26
N LEU A 51 2.46 6.60 1.01
CA LEU A 51 1.55 6.79 2.14
C LEU A 51 1.28 8.25 2.49
N ARG A 52 2.20 9.18 2.19
CA ARG A 52 1.94 10.62 2.31
C ARG A 52 0.89 11.05 1.30
N ILE A 53 1.09 10.69 0.03
CA ILE A 53 0.16 11.02 -1.06
C ILE A 53 -1.21 10.37 -0.82
N LEU A 54 -1.26 9.10 -0.42
CA LEU A 54 -2.50 8.40 -0.08
C LEU A 54 -3.28 9.08 1.05
N ARG A 55 -2.59 9.55 2.08
CA ARG A 55 -3.23 10.31 3.17
C ARG A 55 -3.77 11.65 2.70
N ASP A 56 -2.99 12.37 1.90
CA ASP A 56 -3.41 13.66 1.38
C ASP A 56 -4.62 13.51 0.43
N MET A 57 -4.66 12.46 -0.39
CA MET A 57 -5.81 12.10 -1.24
C MET A 57 -7.07 11.74 -0.46
N ALA A 58 -6.93 11.11 0.70
CA ALA A 58 -8.08 10.77 1.54
C ALA A 58 -8.75 12.02 2.15
N GLY A 59 -7.99 13.10 2.34
CA GLY A 59 -8.48 14.38 2.85
C GLY A 59 -8.78 15.44 1.78
N HIS A 60 -8.14 15.35 0.61
CA HIS A 60 -8.19 16.37 -0.44
C HIS A 60 -8.35 15.71 -1.82
N ARG A 61 -9.41 16.09 -2.56
CA ARG A 61 -9.63 15.65 -3.95
C ARG A 61 -9.12 16.64 -5.00
N ASP A 62 -8.40 17.68 -4.59
CA ASP A 62 -7.89 18.69 -5.52
C ASP A 62 -6.73 18.12 -6.35
N PRO A 63 -6.89 17.94 -7.67
CA PRO A 63 -5.82 17.41 -8.53
C PRO A 63 -4.57 18.31 -8.56
N ALA A 64 -4.71 19.63 -8.34
CA ALA A 64 -3.56 20.55 -8.32
C ALA A 64 -2.70 20.37 -7.06
N HIS A 65 -3.32 20.09 -5.91
CA HIS A 65 -2.60 19.75 -4.68
C HIS A 65 -1.86 18.42 -4.82
N LEU A 66 -2.51 17.41 -5.42
CA LEU A 66 -1.91 16.10 -5.61
C LEU A 66 -0.74 16.11 -6.60
N ALA A 67 -0.78 17.00 -7.60
CA ALA A 67 0.31 17.19 -8.56
C ALA A 67 1.60 17.74 -7.92
N GLN A 68 1.53 18.36 -6.74
CA GLN A 68 2.71 18.88 -6.01
C GLN A 68 3.59 17.77 -5.41
N HIS A 69 3.07 16.55 -5.31
CA HIS A 69 3.85 15.40 -4.84
C HIS A 69 4.64 14.70 -5.95
N ARG A 70 4.48 15.17 -7.21
CA ARG A 70 5.26 14.68 -8.35
C ARG A 70 6.50 15.55 -8.49
N ASP A 71 7.60 15.10 -7.88
CA ASP A 71 8.97 15.49 -8.24
C ASP A 71 9.46 14.67 -9.46
#